data_AF-A0A6L6QDE6-F1
#
_entry.id   AF-A0A6L6QDE6-F1
#
_cell.length_a   1.000
_cell.length_b   1.000
_cell.length_c   1.000
_cell.angle_alpha   90.00
_cell.angle_beta   90.00
_cell.angle_gamma   90.00
#
_symmetry.space_group_name_H-M   'P 1'
#
loop_
_entity.id
_entity.type
_entity.pdbx_description
1 polymer ?
#
loop_
_entity_poly.entity_id
_entity_poly.type
_entity_poly.pdbx_seq_one_letter_code
_entity_poly.pdbx_strand_id
1 'polypeptide(L)'
;MRLKFMKVGLTLLFLSAGFAANAAPTLTDQQILEISQTYPTPLGIVRFVNKEGQLDTSFDRIMLNSDVLLTPSHQVDGWGSSQILMKWDGMAKGTRDSFPSDGKKLGRRLTKRLVIAEGPDGNCVRQFIILDFTLDKPFVSKRFGENKDMKSCLMWEGAKWGARESRITLSNGTFIYKTGGDVVKSDD
;
A
#
# COMPACT_ATOMS: atom_id res chain seq x y z
N MET A 1 57.31 68.85 -10.00
CA MET A 1 56.04 68.53 -10.69
C MET A 1 56.11 67.06 -11.14
N ARG A 2 55.14 66.22 -10.74
CA ARG A 2 54.95 64.78 -11.12
C ARG A 2 55.98 63.77 -10.58
N LEU A 3 55.66 62.57 -10.10
CA LEU A 3 54.40 61.89 -9.74
C LEU A 3 54.76 60.73 -8.78
N LYS A 4 53.94 60.50 -7.75
CA LYS A 4 53.99 59.33 -6.85
C LYS A 4 53.52 58.06 -7.60
N PHE A 5 54.19 56.93 -7.37
CA PHE A 5 53.61 55.60 -7.60
C PHE A 5 53.44 54.89 -6.26
N MET A 6 52.21 54.82 -5.78
CA MET A 6 51.78 53.99 -4.66
C MET A 6 51.35 52.63 -5.21
N LYS A 7 51.95 51.55 -4.72
CA LYS A 7 51.49 50.17 -4.94
C LYS A 7 50.17 49.97 -4.19
N VAL A 8 49.09 49.69 -4.91
CA VAL A 8 47.82 49.23 -4.33
C VAL A 8 47.88 47.70 -4.26
N GLY A 9 47.90 47.17 -3.03
CA GLY A 9 47.75 45.75 -2.76
C GLY A 9 46.30 45.33 -3.00
N LEU A 10 46.11 44.35 -3.88
CA LEU A 10 44.82 43.73 -4.15
C LEU A 10 44.61 42.59 -3.15
N THR A 11 43.89 42.85 -2.07
CA THR A 11 43.47 41.80 -1.12
C THR A 11 42.25 41.09 -1.69
N LEU A 12 42.42 39.85 -2.17
CA LEU A 12 41.31 38.96 -2.50
C LEU A 12 40.60 38.52 -1.21
N LEU A 13 39.40 39.04 -0.98
CA LEU A 13 38.45 38.49 -0.01
C LEU A 13 37.76 37.28 -0.63
N PHE A 14 38.21 36.08 -0.25
CA PHE A 14 37.44 34.85 -0.46
C PHE A 14 36.21 34.90 0.46
N LEU A 15 35.05 35.30 -0.09
CA LEU A 15 33.77 34.98 0.54
C LEU A 15 33.55 33.46 0.40
N SER A 16 33.83 32.73 1.47
CA SER A 16 33.29 31.38 1.65
C SER A 16 31.77 31.50 1.79
N ALA A 17 31.06 31.28 0.67
CA ALA A 17 29.64 31.00 0.70
C ALA A 17 29.44 29.69 1.45
N GLY A 18 29.12 29.79 2.75
CA GLY A 18 28.68 28.66 3.54
C GLY A 18 27.38 28.14 2.93
N PHE A 19 27.45 27.00 2.25
CA PHE A 19 26.27 26.23 1.89
C PHE A 19 25.65 25.73 3.20
N ALA A 20 24.68 26.48 3.72
CA ALA A 20 23.76 25.95 4.71
C ALA A 20 22.97 24.82 4.01
N ALA A 21 23.44 23.59 4.19
CA ALA A 21 22.67 22.41 3.83
C ALA A 21 21.43 22.42 4.74
N ASN A 22 20.31 22.91 4.21
CA ASN A 22 19.02 22.72 4.85
C ASN A 22 18.80 21.21 4.93
N ALA A 23 19.01 20.64 6.12
CA ALA A 23 18.64 19.26 6.40
C ALA A 23 17.14 19.12 6.15
N ALA A 24 16.77 18.31 5.16
CA ALA A 24 15.37 17.97 4.95
C ALA A 24 14.82 17.38 6.25
N PRO A 25 13.61 17.77 6.69
CA PRO A 25 13.04 17.26 7.94
C PRO A 25 12.88 15.74 7.85
N THR A 26 13.48 15.02 8.80
CA THR A 26 13.32 13.58 8.97
C THR A 26 11.93 13.28 9.52
N LEU A 27 11.24 12.28 8.96
CA LEU A 27 9.94 11.83 9.44
C LEU A 27 10.06 11.21 10.84
N THR A 28 9.06 11.43 11.69
CA THR A 28 8.96 10.74 12.99
C THR A 28 8.47 9.30 12.79
N ASP A 29 8.76 8.42 13.76
CA ASP A 29 8.27 7.03 13.74
C ASP A 29 6.74 6.95 13.61
N GLN A 30 6.02 7.87 14.25
CA GLN A 30 4.58 7.98 14.14
C GLN A 30 4.14 8.34 12.72
N GLN A 31 4.83 9.27 12.05
CA GLN A 31 4.55 9.61 10.66
C GLN A 31 4.86 8.45 9.72
N ILE A 32 5.93 7.69 9.98
CA ILE A 32 6.28 6.48 9.23
C ILE A 32 5.18 5.42 9.40
N LEU A 33 4.70 5.21 10.63
CA LEU A 33 3.60 4.30 10.91
C LEU A 33 2.32 4.74 10.17
N GLU A 34 1.96 6.01 10.24
CA GLU A 34 0.81 6.55 9.51
C GLU A 34 0.93 6.37 8.00
N ILE A 35 2.09 6.64 7.41
CA ILE A 35 2.32 6.46 5.97
C ILE A 35 2.26 4.98 5.59
N SER A 36 2.81 4.09 6.42
CA SER A 36 2.91 2.66 6.12
C SER A 36 1.62 1.87 6.37
N GLN A 37 0.70 2.39 7.19
CA GLN A 37 -0.56 1.73 7.57
C GLN A 37 -1.81 2.44 7.03
N THR A 38 -1.64 3.44 6.15
CA THR A 38 -2.77 4.10 5.50
C THR A 38 -2.64 4.08 3.98
N TYR A 39 -3.77 4.13 3.28
CA TYR A 39 -3.78 4.24 1.82
C TYR A 39 -4.78 5.32 1.43
N PRO A 40 -4.34 6.44 0.83
CA PRO A 40 -5.28 7.42 0.30
C PRO A 40 -5.96 6.83 -0.94
N THR A 41 -7.27 7.02 -1.05
CA THR A 41 -8.12 6.54 -2.16
C THR A 41 -9.01 7.70 -2.64
N PRO A 42 -9.69 7.59 -3.79
CA PRO A 42 -10.70 8.55 -4.20
C PRO A 42 -11.86 8.70 -3.19
N LEU A 43 -12.11 7.68 -2.38
CA LEU A 43 -13.24 7.62 -1.42
C LEU A 43 -12.84 7.98 0.02
N GLY A 44 -11.59 8.39 0.24
CA GLY A 44 -11.04 8.71 1.56
C GLY A 44 -9.80 7.89 1.90
N ILE A 45 -9.54 7.72 3.20
CA ILE A 45 -8.30 7.08 3.67
C ILE A 45 -8.62 5.70 4.24
N VAL A 46 -8.00 4.67 3.65
CA VAL A 46 -8.02 3.32 4.22
C VAL A 46 -7.00 3.24 5.34
N ARG A 47 -7.38 2.66 6.48
CA ARG A 47 -6.52 2.48 7.66
C ARG A 47 -6.55 1.02 8.12
N PHE A 48 -5.39 0.52 8.48
CA PHE A 48 -5.20 -0.81 9.04
C PHE A 48 -5.05 -0.68 10.55
N VAL A 49 -5.96 -1.28 11.31
CA VAL A 49 -6.01 -1.07 12.76
C VAL A 49 -6.26 -2.35 13.55
N ASN A 50 -5.84 -2.35 14.81
CA ASN A 50 -6.12 -3.41 15.79
C ASN A 50 -7.52 -3.29 16.43
N LYS A 51 -7.83 -4.16 17.41
CA LYS A 51 -9.10 -4.21 18.17
C LYS A 51 -9.40 -2.93 18.95
N GLU A 52 -8.40 -2.13 19.25
CA GLU A 52 -8.52 -0.84 19.93
C GLU A 52 -8.67 0.32 18.95
N GLY A 53 -8.44 0.08 17.64
CA GLY A 53 -8.61 1.08 16.58
C GLY A 53 -7.36 1.89 16.31
N GLN A 54 -6.22 1.43 16.82
CA GLN A 54 -4.90 2.04 16.63
C GLN A 54 -4.23 1.43 15.40
N LEU A 55 -3.40 2.23 14.71
CA LEU A 55 -2.62 1.73 13.57
C LEU A 55 -1.63 0.66 14.05
N ASP A 56 -1.62 -0.48 13.39
CA ASP A 56 -0.83 -1.65 13.82
C ASP A 56 -0.32 -2.43 12.60
N THR A 57 0.69 -3.27 12.81
CA THR A 57 1.20 -4.24 11.82
C THR A 57 0.39 -5.53 11.81
N SER A 58 -0.25 -5.89 12.92
CA SER A 58 -1.25 -6.97 13.02
C SER A 58 -2.62 -6.35 13.17
N PHE A 59 -3.52 -6.58 12.21
CA PHE A 59 -4.75 -5.81 12.14
C PHE A 59 -6.00 -6.68 12.17
N ASP A 60 -6.90 -6.29 13.05
CA ASP A 60 -8.20 -6.93 13.26
C ASP A 60 -9.28 -6.34 12.37
N ARG A 61 -9.02 -5.19 11.75
CA ARG A 61 -9.96 -4.55 10.83
C ARG A 61 -9.27 -3.58 9.90
N ILE A 62 -9.87 -3.45 8.72
CA ILE A 62 -9.55 -2.42 7.74
C ILE A 62 -10.71 -1.44 7.75
N MET A 63 -10.39 -0.16 7.93
CA MET A 63 -11.37 0.93 7.97
C MET A 63 -11.23 1.80 6.73
N LEU A 64 -12.34 2.33 6.23
CA LEU A 64 -12.34 3.44 5.28
C LEU A 64 -12.90 4.67 6.01
N ASN A 65 -12.07 5.69 6.18
CA ASN A 65 -12.35 6.82 7.07
C ASN A 65 -12.63 6.33 8.50
N SER A 66 -13.90 6.36 8.94
CA SER A 66 -14.35 5.92 10.26
C SER A 66 -15.21 4.64 10.21
N ASP A 67 -15.49 4.11 9.02
CA ASP A 67 -16.35 2.95 8.83
C ASP A 67 -15.53 1.67 8.69
N VAL A 68 -16.02 0.57 9.27
CA VAL A 68 -15.39 -0.75 9.11
C VAL A 68 -15.67 -1.27 7.70
N LEU A 69 -14.61 -1.49 6.93
CA LEU A 69 -14.68 -1.99 5.57
C LEU A 69 -14.53 -3.52 5.50
N LEU A 70 -13.60 -4.08 6.27
CA LEU A 70 -13.32 -5.52 6.27
C LEU A 70 -12.80 -5.98 7.64
N THR A 71 -13.25 -7.15 8.08
CA THR A 71 -12.72 -7.90 9.22
C THR A 71 -12.21 -9.28 8.76
N PRO A 72 -11.28 -9.90 9.49
CA PRO A 72 -10.92 -11.30 9.28
C PRO A 72 -12.16 -12.19 9.28
N SER A 73 -12.11 -13.27 8.52
CA SER A 73 -13.13 -14.30 8.58
C SER A 73 -13.08 -14.98 9.95
N HIS A 74 -14.25 -15.35 10.45
CA HIS A 74 -14.35 -16.18 11.65
C HIS A 74 -14.04 -17.66 11.38
N GLN A 75 -13.62 -18.00 10.16
CA GLN A 75 -13.27 -19.35 9.76
C GLN A 75 -11.90 -19.72 10.31
N VAL A 76 -11.75 -20.96 10.79
CA VAL A 76 -10.43 -21.55 11.02
C VAL A 76 -9.96 -22.26 9.76
N ASP A 77 -8.65 -22.30 9.52
CA ASP A 77 -8.13 -23.08 8.41
C ASP A 77 -8.26 -24.59 8.65
N GLY A 78 -7.91 -25.40 7.66
CA GLY A 78 -7.96 -26.87 7.76
C GLY A 78 -7.00 -27.47 8.78
N TRP A 79 -6.21 -26.65 9.49
CA TRP A 79 -5.33 -27.01 10.60
C TRP A 79 -5.82 -26.47 11.95
N GLY A 80 -6.98 -25.78 11.97
CA GLY A 80 -7.57 -25.22 13.18
C GLY A 80 -7.04 -23.83 13.57
N SER A 81 -6.25 -23.18 12.70
CA SER A 81 -5.69 -21.86 12.99
C SER A 81 -6.67 -20.74 12.66
N SER A 82 -6.74 -19.73 13.53
CA SER A 82 -7.48 -18.49 13.25
C SER A 82 -6.82 -17.72 12.11
N GLN A 83 -7.61 -16.94 11.37
CA GLN A 83 -7.12 -16.14 10.25
C GLN A 83 -6.98 -14.68 10.66
N ILE A 84 -5.92 -14.04 10.16
CA ILE A 84 -5.69 -12.60 10.28
C ILE A 84 -5.64 -11.97 8.88
N LEU A 85 -5.98 -10.69 8.79
CA LEU A 85 -5.79 -9.94 7.56
C LEU A 85 -4.34 -9.41 7.51
N MET A 86 -3.78 -9.33 6.31
CA MET A 86 -2.41 -8.90 6.06
C MET A 86 -2.30 -8.02 4.83
N LYS A 87 -1.44 -7.01 4.92
CA LYS A 87 -1.26 -6.05 3.84
C LYS A 87 -0.29 -6.71 2.87
N TRP A 88 -0.67 -6.76 1.60
CA TRP A 88 0.16 -7.41 0.59
C TRP A 88 0.92 -6.41 -0.29
N ASP A 89 0.75 -5.10 -0.06
CA ASP A 89 1.54 -4.06 -0.73
C ASP A 89 3.02 -4.17 -0.36
N GLY A 90 3.89 -4.06 -1.35
CA GLY A 90 5.35 -4.17 -1.18
C GLY A 90 5.89 -5.60 -0.99
N MET A 91 5.04 -6.58 -0.65
CA MET A 91 5.45 -7.98 -0.49
C MET A 91 5.59 -8.70 -1.84
N ALA A 92 4.80 -8.29 -2.84
CA ALA A 92 4.86 -8.84 -4.18
C ALA A 92 4.46 -7.80 -5.24
N LYS A 93 4.85 -8.05 -6.49
CA LYS A 93 4.57 -7.13 -7.60
C LYS A 93 3.07 -7.05 -7.89
N GLY A 94 2.59 -5.83 -8.10
CA GLY A 94 1.24 -5.59 -8.61
C GLY A 94 0.12 -5.84 -7.61
N THR A 95 0.40 -5.89 -6.31
CA THR A 95 -0.63 -6.04 -5.26
C THR A 95 -1.42 -4.75 -5.01
N ARG A 96 -0.99 -3.64 -5.62
CA ARG A 96 -1.64 -2.34 -5.55
C ARG A 96 -1.74 -1.69 -6.92
N ASP A 97 -2.93 -1.22 -7.27
CA ASP A 97 -3.19 -0.35 -8.43
C ASP A 97 -3.27 1.10 -7.93
N SER A 98 -2.57 2.04 -8.57
CA SER A 98 -2.48 3.43 -8.10
C SER A 98 -2.56 4.48 -9.22
N PHE A 99 -3.34 5.55 -8.99
CA PHE A 99 -3.32 6.77 -9.83
C PHE A 99 -2.07 7.63 -9.54
N PRO A 100 -1.62 8.47 -10.49
CA PRO A 100 -0.92 9.69 -10.13
C PRO A 100 -1.81 10.53 -9.18
N SER A 101 -1.22 11.20 -8.20
CA SER A 101 -1.97 12.23 -7.48
C SER A 101 -1.95 13.47 -8.36
N ASP A 102 -3.05 13.76 -9.05
CA ASP A 102 -3.20 15.01 -9.81
C ASP A 102 -3.23 16.15 -8.80
N GLY A 103 -2.05 16.73 -8.56
CA GLY A 103 -1.78 17.93 -7.77
C GLY A 103 -2.73 18.24 -6.60
N LYS A 104 -2.42 17.74 -5.39
CA LYS A 104 -2.29 18.54 -4.14
C LYS A 104 -2.15 17.70 -2.86
N LYS A 105 -1.31 18.21 -1.96
CA LYS A 105 -1.20 18.04 -0.50
C LYS A 105 -0.48 16.84 0.13
N LEU A 106 -0.55 15.60 -0.38
CA LEU A 106 -0.01 14.45 0.38
C LEU A 106 1.29 13.83 -0.16
N GLY A 107 1.74 14.18 -1.37
CA GLY A 107 2.93 13.56 -1.97
C GLY A 107 2.82 12.05 -2.19
N ARG A 108 1.62 11.47 -2.04
CA ARG A 108 1.34 10.03 -2.11
C ARG A 108 0.35 9.72 -3.23
N ARG A 109 0.63 8.66 -3.99
CA ARG A 109 -0.27 8.16 -5.05
C ARG A 109 -1.58 7.66 -4.45
N LEU A 110 -2.71 7.98 -5.10
CA LEU A 110 -4.02 7.44 -4.72
C LEU A 110 -4.11 5.97 -5.11
N THR A 111 -4.64 5.14 -4.23
CA THR A 111 -4.88 3.72 -4.44
C THR A 111 -6.24 3.51 -5.09
N LYS A 112 -6.25 2.80 -6.22
CA LYS A 112 -7.50 2.35 -6.88
C LYS A 112 -7.96 1.03 -6.30
N ARG A 113 -7.02 0.09 -6.20
CA ARG A 113 -7.28 -1.28 -5.77
C ARG A 113 -6.14 -1.74 -4.88
N LEU A 114 -6.48 -2.47 -3.84
CA LEU A 114 -5.53 -3.01 -2.88
C LEU A 114 -5.85 -4.48 -2.65
N VAL A 115 -4.81 -5.32 -2.74
CA VAL A 115 -4.89 -6.73 -2.40
C VAL A 115 -4.60 -6.90 -0.91
N ILE A 116 -5.51 -7.60 -0.25
CA ILE A 116 -5.38 -8.03 1.14
C ILE A 116 -5.19 -9.53 1.13
N ALA A 117 -4.19 -10.01 1.86
CA ALA A 117 -4.03 -11.42 2.13
C ALA A 117 -4.74 -11.79 3.43
N GLU A 118 -5.19 -13.03 3.54
CA GLU A 118 -5.74 -13.57 4.76
C GLU A 118 -5.19 -14.98 5.00
N GLY A 119 -4.70 -15.22 6.21
CA GLY A 119 -3.95 -16.41 6.59
C GLY A 119 -3.67 -16.44 8.09
N PRO A 120 -3.17 -17.55 8.66
CA PRO A 120 -2.70 -17.58 10.05
C PRO A 120 -1.54 -16.61 10.31
N ASP A 121 -0.67 -16.39 9.32
CA ASP A 121 0.46 -15.48 9.39
C ASP A 121 0.94 -15.07 7.99
N GLY A 122 1.97 -14.22 7.93
CA GLY A 122 2.57 -13.73 6.68
C GLY A 122 3.32 -14.79 5.87
N ASN A 123 3.60 -15.96 6.44
CA ASN A 123 4.29 -17.05 5.76
C ASN A 123 3.31 -17.98 5.03
N CYS A 124 2.06 -18.04 5.47
CA CYS A 124 1.06 -18.91 4.88
C CYS A 124 -0.26 -18.18 4.62
N VAL A 125 -0.41 -17.63 3.41
CA VAL A 125 -1.69 -17.04 2.99
C VAL A 125 -2.66 -18.14 2.57
N ARG A 126 -3.91 -18.07 3.04
CA ARG A 126 -4.97 -19.03 2.68
C ARG A 126 -5.87 -18.54 1.57
N GLN A 127 -6.05 -17.23 1.50
CA GLN A 127 -6.94 -16.58 0.54
C GLN A 127 -6.57 -15.10 0.40
N PHE A 128 -7.11 -14.48 -0.65
CA PHE A 128 -6.93 -13.06 -0.94
C PHE A 128 -8.28 -12.36 -1.08
N ILE A 129 -8.27 -11.05 -0.89
CA ILE A 129 -9.40 -10.13 -1.06
C ILE A 129 -8.92 -8.92 -1.87
N ILE A 130 -9.78 -8.39 -2.74
CA ILE A 130 -9.56 -7.12 -3.43
C ILE A 130 -10.46 -6.07 -2.80
N LEU A 131 -9.85 -4.99 -2.33
CA LEU A 131 -10.54 -3.74 -2.05
C LEU A 131 -10.48 -2.88 -3.31
N ASP A 132 -11.63 -2.46 -3.84
CA ASP A 132 -11.75 -1.64 -5.05
C ASP A 132 -12.45 -0.30 -4.73
N PHE A 133 -11.78 0.79 -5.08
CA PHE A 133 -12.17 2.19 -4.85
C PHE A 133 -12.38 2.94 -6.18
N THR A 134 -12.56 2.23 -7.29
CA THR A 134 -12.81 2.81 -8.62
C THR A 134 -14.27 3.09 -8.92
N LEU A 135 -15.17 2.63 -8.05
CA LEU A 135 -16.62 2.82 -8.15
C LEU A 135 -17.09 3.99 -7.27
N ASP A 136 -18.38 4.32 -7.34
CA ASP A 136 -19.00 5.36 -6.51
C ASP A 136 -19.00 5.03 -5.00
N LYS A 137 -18.84 3.75 -4.66
CA LYS A 137 -18.74 3.24 -3.28
C LYS A 137 -17.64 2.18 -3.19
N PRO A 138 -17.02 1.97 -2.02
CA PRO A 138 -15.99 0.94 -1.89
C PRO A 138 -16.60 -0.44 -2.16
N PHE A 139 -15.86 -1.29 -2.85
CA PHE A 139 -16.21 -2.67 -3.08
C PHE A 139 -15.18 -3.60 -2.45
N VAL A 140 -15.67 -4.66 -1.82
CA VAL A 140 -14.86 -5.72 -1.23
C VAL A 140 -15.20 -7.00 -1.95
N SER A 141 -14.23 -7.61 -2.63
CA SER A 141 -14.47 -8.88 -3.32
C SER A 141 -14.78 -9.99 -2.31
N LYS A 142 -15.41 -11.06 -2.78
CA LYS A 142 -15.34 -12.33 -2.05
C LYS A 142 -13.88 -12.76 -1.92
N ARG A 143 -13.60 -13.55 -0.89
CA ARG A 143 -12.31 -14.23 -0.73
C ARG A 143 -12.09 -15.19 -1.90
N PHE A 144 -10.86 -15.26 -2.40
CA PHE A 144 -10.48 -16.11 -3.53
C PHE A 144 -9.08 -16.71 -3.34
N GLY A 145 -8.72 -17.65 -4.21
CA GLY A 145 -7.48 -18.45 -4.08
C GLY A 145 -7.78 -19.91 -3.78
N GLU A 146 -8.58 -20.55 -4.63
CA GLU A 146 -9.17 -21.88 -4.45
C GLU A 146 -8.38 -22.85 -3.54
N ASN A 147 -8.92 -23.10 -2.36
CA ASN A 147 -8.39 -24.04 -1.38
C ASN A 147 -9.53 -24.44 -0.43
N LYS A 148 -10.40 -25.38 -0.87
CA LYS A 148 -11.63 -25.75 -0.14
C LYS A 148 -11.38 -26.11 1.32
N ASP A 149 -10.25 -26.75 1.60
CA ASP A 149 -9.88 -27.17 2.95
C ASP A 149 -9.00 -26.13 3.68
N MET A 150 -8.63 -25.03 3.02
CA MET A 150 -7.67 -24.04 3.55
C MET A 150 -6.35 -24.66 4.06
N LYS A 151 -5.90 -25.79 3.49
CA LYS A 151 -4.70 -26.51 3.97
C LYS A 151 -3.41 -26.09 3.27
N SER A 152 -3.50 -25.66 2.02
CA SER A 152 -2.37 -25.16 1.23
C SER A 152 -2.04 -23.70 1.52
N CYS A 153 -0.77 -23.31 1.42
CA CYS A 153 -0.35 -21.90 1.42
C CYS A 153 -0.34 -21.41 -0.03
N LEU A 154 -0.94 -20.25 -0.28
CA LEU A 154 -0.98 -19.60 -1.57
C LEU A 154 0.16 -18.60 -1.69
N MET A 155 0.72 -18.48 -2.88
CA MET A 155 1.68 -17.44 -3.21
C MET A 155 1.07 -16.50 -4.24
N TRP A 156 1.27 -15.20 -4.04
CA TRP A 156 0.94 -14.19 -5.03
C TRP A 156 2.06 -14.07 -6.06
N GLU A 157 1.76 -14.28 -7.33
CA GLU A 157 2.75 -14.19 -8.41
C GLU A 157 2.67 -12.85 -9.14
N GLY A 158 1.47 -12.28 -9.27
CA GLY A 158 1.30 -10.95 -9.83
C GLY A 158 -0.14 -10.58 -10.16
N ALA A 159 -0.35 -9.31 -10.49
CA ALA A 159 -1.56 -8.87 -11.17
C ALA A 159 -1.27 -7.90 -12.31
N LYS A 160 -2.10 -7.99 -13.35
CA LYS A 160 -2.23 -7.03 -14.44
C LYS A 160 -3.59 -6.34 -14.27
N TRP A 161 -3.56 -5.12 -13.74
CA TRP A 161 -4.75 -4.31 -13.53
C TRP A 161 -5.27 -3.72 -14.83
N GLY A 162 -6.55 -3.92 -15.12
CA GLY A 162 -7.24 -3.25 -16.22
C GLY A 162 -8.41 -2.42 -15.73
N ALA A 163 -8.98 -1.62 -16.63
CA ALA A 163 -10.10 -0.73 -16.29
C ALA A 163 -11.39 -1.50 -15.98
N ARG A 164 -11.68 -2.56 -16.75
CA ARG A 164 -12.89 -3.40 -16.58
C ARG A 164 -12.56 -4.74 -15.97
N GLU A 165 -11.45 -5.33 -16.40
CA GLU A 165 -11.02 -6.67 -16.03
C GLU A 165 -9.56 -6.64 -15.63
N SER A 166 -9.20 -7.39 -14.59
CA SER A 166 -7.82 -7.56 -14.13
C SER A 166 -7.48 -9.04 -14.03
N ARG A 167 -6.27 -9.39 -14.46
CA ARG A 167 -5.76 -10.76 -14.38
C ARG A 167 -4.83 -10.88 -13.18
N ILE A 168 -5.09 -11.85 -12.32
CA ILE A 168 -4.36 -12.13 -11.09
C ILE A 168 -3.79 -13.53 -11.21
N THR A 169 -2.53 -13.72 -10.86
CA THR A 169 -1.87 -15.02 -10.89
C THR A 169 -1.42 -15.38 -9.49
N LEU A 170 -1.86 -16.55 -9.03
CA LEU A 170 -1.46 -17.18 -7.78
C LEU A 170 -0.78 -18.52 -8.10
N SER A 171 -0.09 -19.10 -7.13
CA SER A 171 0.57 -20.40 -7.28
C SER A 171 -0.36 -21.56 -7.67
N ASN A 172 -1.68 -21.40 -7.50
CA ASN A 172 -2.69 -22.41 -7.85
C ASN A 172 -3.55 -22.05 -9.08
N GLY A 173 -3.18 -21.01 -9.83
CA GLY A 173 -3.80 -20.67 -11.10
C GLY A 173 -4.01 -19.18 -11.34
N THR A 174 -4.64 -18.90 -12.47
CA THR A 174 -5.01 -17.53 -12.85
C THR A 174 -6.46 -17.25 -12.49
N PHE A 175 -6.71 -16.02 -12.03
CA PHE A 175 -8.01 -15.50 -11.65
C PHE A 175 -8.30 -14.22 -12.41
N ILE A 176 -9.56 -14.05 -12.78
CA ILE A 176 -10.08 -12.89 -13.47
C ILE A 176 -10.98 -12.12 -12.51
N TYR A 177 -10.58 -10.89 -12.22
CA TYR A 177 -11.38 -9.94 -11.45
C TYR A 177 -12.12 -8.99 -12.40
N LYS A 178 -13.45 -9.01 -12.36
CA LYS A 178 -14.27 -7.97 -12.99
C LYS A 178 -14.51 -6.84 -11.99
N THR A 179 -14.24 -5.61 -12.39
CA THR A 179 -14.36 -4.42 -11.52
C THR A 179 -15.73 -4.35 -10.86
N GLY A 180 -15.76 -4.30 -9.52
CA GLY A 180 -17.00 -4.33 -8.73
C GLY A 180 -17.75 -5.66 -8.70
N GLY A 181 -17.14 -6.75 -9.17
CA GLY A 181 -17.78 -8.05 -9.31
C GLY A 181 -16.98 -9.19 -8.71
N ASP A 182 -17.34 -10.42 -9.11
CA ASP A 182 -16.69 -11.64 -8.64
C ASP A 182 -15.26 -11.78 -9.18
N VAL A 183 -14.47 -12.54 -8.43
CA VAL A 183 -13.16 -13.06 -8.87
C VAL A 183 -13.36 -14.52 -9.24
N VAL A 184 -13.15 -14.86 -10.51
CA VAL A 184 -13.37 -16.22 -11.04
C VAL A 184 -12.05 -16.83 -11.45
N LYS A 185 -11.89 -18.14 -11.24
CA LYS A 185 -10.73 -18.87 -11.78
C LYS A 185 -10.83 -18.92 -13.30
N SER A 186 -9.72 -18.69 -13.98
CA SER A 186 -9.61 -18.85 -15.43
C SER A 186 -9.39 -20.33 -15.75
N ASP A 187 -10.07 -20.83 -16.78
CA ASP A 187 -9.91 -22.21 -17.29
C ASP A 187 -8.76 -22.31 -18.33
N ASP A 188 -7.92 -21.27 -18.44
CA ASP A 188 -6.82 -21.14 -19.39
C ASP A 188 -5.68 -22.16 -19.13
#